data_AF-A0A1C5LYT2-F1
#
_entry.id   AF-A0A1C5LYT2-F1
#
_cell.length_a   1.000
_cell.length_b   1.000
_cell.length_c   1.000
_cell.angle_alpha   90.00
_cell.angle_beta   90.00
_cell.angle_gamma   90.00
#
_symmetry.space_group_name_H-M   'P 1'
#
loop_
_entity.id
_entity.type
_entity.pdbx_description
1 polymer ?
#
loop_
_entity_poly.entity_id
_entity_poly.type
_entity_poly.pdbx_seq_one_letter_code
_entity_poly.pdbx_strand_id
1 'polypeptide(L)'
;MQNLMVFEGHDVEVFELNGQVLFNPYHVAEILDIKNVRDNIAGMNAKQVVKLTNSKVGKTDFRKLHNTGENFLTESGVYKLVFKSHKPNAEAFTDWIADEVLPTLRKTGSYEMPKQDKPKKEKLPSVNMMVKNIKEALHDAGVDSKYIAAEVVRIYSDSGYPVNTPVISDVPKLWDCTSIAKELGILSESGRPHDKAVSAIIQKLDLFTDEIVRTAYSRNGHDGVTVQYKGSVLEKVREWLIENDYPTVIKLELSNGNSNKCKVVYGEVA
;
A
#
# COMPACT_ATOMS: atom_id res chain seq x y z
N MET A 1 -3.55 -0.09 -33.22
CA MET A 1 -4.24 -0.07 -31.89
C MET A 1 -4.56 1.39 -31.56
N GLN A 2 -5.75 1.75 -31.07
CA GLN A 2 -6.13 3.17 -30.86
C GLN A 2 -5.38 3.78 -29.68
N ASN A 3 -4.60 4.84 -29.94
CA ASN A 3 -3.90 5.63 -28.93
C ASN A 3 -4.90 6.58 -28.24
N LEU A 4 -5.67 6.07 -27.28
CA LEU A 4 -6.57 6.86 -26.44
C LEU A 4 -5.97 6.97 -25.04
N MET A 5 -5.91 8.19 -24.52
CA MET A 5 -5.55 8.46 -23.12
C MET A 5 -6.78 8.91 -22.35
N VAL A 6 -7.02 8.32 -21.18
CA VAL A 6 -8.11 8.74 -20.28
C VAL A 6 -7.61 9.90 -19.41
N PHE A 7 -8.26 11.06 -19.49
CA PHE A 7 -7.98 12.22 -18.66
C PHE A 7 -9.28 12.73 -18.01
N GLU A 8 -9.34 12.77 -16.68
CA GLU A 8 -10.56 13.13 -15.93
C GLU A 8 -11.80 12.33 -16.36
N GLY A 9 -11.63 11.04 -16.71
CA GLY A 9 -12.72 10.19 -17.19
C GLY A 9 -13.16 10.44 -18.64
N HIS A 10 -12.43 11.28 -19.39
CA HIS A 10 -12.68 11.55 -20.80
C HIS A 10 -11.62 10.88 -21.68
N ASP A 11 -12.05 10.29 -22.78
CA ASP A 11 -11.15 9.67 -23.76
C ASP A 11 -10.59 10.74 -24.71
N VAL A 12 -9.27 10.95 -24.69
CA VAL A 12 -8.58 11.89 -25.58
C VAL A 12 -7.86 11.12 -26.68
N GLU A 13 -8.20 11.43 -27.94
CA GLU A 13 -7.43 10.94 -29.09
C GLU A 13 -6.08 11.67 -29.13
N VAL A 14 -5.01 10.90 -28.91
CA VAL A 14 -3.63 11.38 -28.87
C VAL A 14 -2.77 10.48 -29.74
N PHE A 15 -1.86 11.03 -30.54
CA PHE A 15 -0.88 10.19 -31.23
C PHE A 15 0.43 10.92 -31.44
N GLU A 16 1.49 10.13 -31.62
CA GLU A 16 2.81 10.65 -31.92
C GLU A 16 3.05 10.63 -33.44
N LEU A 17 3.53 11.75 -33.97
CA LEU A 17 3.94 11.88 -35.36
C LEU A 17 5.25 12.66 -35.41
N ASN A 18 6.30 12.05 -35.96
CA ASN A 18 7.65 12.64 -36.08
C ASN A 18 8.23 13.16 -34.75
N GLY A 19 8.02 12.43 -33.65
CA GLY A 19 8.50 12.84 -32.32
C GLY A 19 7.66 13.95 -31.66
N GLN A 20 6.54 14.34 -32.27
CA GLN A 20 5.61 15.31 -31.71
C GLN A 20 4.30 14.64 -31.32
N VAL A 21 3.87 14.88 -30.09
CA VAL A 21 2.55 14.44 -29.59
C VAL A 21 1.47 15.40 -30.07
N LEU A 22 0.41 14.86 -30.65
CA LEU A 22 -0.72 15.57 -31.23
C LEU A 22 -2.02 15.16 -30.57
N PHE A 23 -2.90 16.13 -30.34
CA PHE A 23 -4.16 15.97 -29.60
C PHE A 23 -5.35 16.37 -30.44
N ASN A 24 -6.45 15.63 -30.34
CA ASN A 24 -7.70 16.02 -30.98
C ASN A 24 -8.29 17.30 -30.31
N PRO A 25 -8.51 18.39 -31.05
CA PRO A 25 -8.93 19.67 -30.48
C PRO A 25 -10.32 19.62 -29.85
N TYR A 26 -11.22 18.77 -30.34
CA TYR A 26 -12.58 18.68 -29.82
C TYR A 26 -12.62 17.98 -28.46
N HIS A 27 -11.83 16.92 -28.29
CA HIS A 27 -11.75 16.19 -27.02
C HIS A 27 -11.10 17.07 -25.94
N VAL A 28 -10.02 17.77 -26.30
CA VAL A 28 -9.37 18.74 -25.39
C VAL A 28 -10.33 19.88 -25.03
N ALA A 29 -11.07 20.41 -25.98
CA ALA A 29 -12.02 21.49 -25.72
C ALA A 29 -13.19 21.05 -24.84
N GLU A 30 -13.69 19.83 -24.99
CA GLU A 30 -14.73 19.25 -24.12
C GLU A 30 -14.24 19.15 -22.67
N ILE A 31 -13.03 18.61 -22.47
CA ILE A 31 -12.39 18.56 -21.14
C ILE A 31 -12.23 19.95 -20.55
N LEU A 32 -11.95 20.97 -21.36
CA LEU A 32 -11.73 22.34 -20.92
C LEU A 32 -13.01 23.21 -20.90
N ASP A 33 -14.19 22.65 -21.20
CA ASP A 33 -15.47 23.38 -21.32
C ASP A 33 -15.41 24.58 -22.29
N ILE A 34 -14.75 24.36 -23.44
CA ILE A 34 -14.59 25.35 -24.52
C ILE A 34 -15.56 25.01 -25.65
N LYS A 35 -16.59 25.84 -25.83
CA LYS A 35 -17.65 25.61 -26.83
C LYS A 35 -17.19 25.80 -28.27
N ASN A 36 -16.72 26.99 -28.62
CA ASN A 36 -16.41 27.35 -30.01
C ASN A 36 -14.99 26.91 -30.40
N VAL A 37 -14.78 25.60 -30.53
CA VAL A 37 -13.44 25.01 -30.79
C VAL A 37 -12.79 25.60 -32.04
N ARG A 38 -13.54 25.68 -33.15
CA ARG A 38 -13.04 26.18 -34.44
C ARG A 38 -12.53 27.62 -34.36
N ASP A 39 -13.27 28.50 -33.69
CA ASP A 39 -12.88 29.90 -33.52
C ASP A 39 -11.63 30.01 -32.64
N ASN A 40 -11.56 29.18 -31.60
CA ASN A 40 -10.42 29.16 -30.69
C ASN A 40 -9.13 28.65 -31.33
N ILE A 41 -9.21 27.72 -32.28
CA ILE A 41 -8.06 27.21 -33.05
C ILE A 41 -7.73 28.06 -34.28
N ALA A 42 -8.68 28.84 -34.83
CA ALA A 42 -8.46 29.64 -36.04
C ALA A 42 -7.34 30.69 -35.87
N GLY A 43 -7.19 31.26 -34.68
CA GLY A 43 -6.13 32.22 -34.34
C GLY A 43 -4.82 31.58 -33.85
N MET A 44 -4.65 30.28 -34.02
CA MET A 44 -3.43 29.57 -33.63
C MET A 44 -2.42 29.51 -34.77
N ASN A 45 -1.13 29.59 -34.42
CA ASN A 45 -0.05 29.48 -35.41
C ASN A 45 0.30 28.01 -35.69
N ALA A 46 1.18 27.79 -36.67
CA ALA A 46 1.61 26.44 -37.08
C ALA A 46 2.34 25.63 -35.99
N LYS A 47 2.82 26.27 -34.91
CA LYS A 47 3.41 25.57 -33.76
C LYS A 47 2.35 25.10 -32.76
N GLN A 48 1.13 25.62 -32.84
CA GLN A 48 0.02 25.36 -31.92
C GLN A 48 -1.02 24.43 -32.54
N VAL A 49 -1.31 24.61 -33.83
CA VAL A 49 -2.25 23.78 -34.60
C VAL A 49 -1.60 23.33 -35.89
N VAL A 50 -1.69 22.02 -36.15
CA VAL A 50 -1.22 21.40 -37.38
C VAL A 50 -2.38 20.79 -38.15
N LYS A 51 -2.43 21.05 -39.45
CA LYS A 51 -3.39 20.42 -40.35
C LYS A 51 -2.78 19.18 -41.00
N LEU A 52 -3.35 18.02 -40.67
CA LEU A 52 -2.91 16.73 -41.15
C LEU A 52 -3.85 16.16 -42.20
N THR A 53 -3.25 15.47 -43.17
CA THR A 53 -3.94 14.73 -44.24
C THR A 53 -3.43 13.30 -44.21
N ASN A 54 -4.18 12.36 -44.81
CA ASN A 54 -3.76 10.95 -44.89
C ASN A 54 -2.33 10.80 -45.48
N SER A 55 -1.96 11.64 -46.46
CA SER A 55 -0.61 11.65 -47.05
C SER A 55 0.49 12.06 -46.08
N LYS A 56 0.21 12.93 -45.10
CA LYS A 56 1.17 13.39 -44.09
C LYS A 56 1.34 12.42 -42.93
N VAL A 57 0.28 11.71 -42.57
CA VAL A 57 0.32 10.69 -41.51
C VAL A 57 1.01 9.41 -41.99
N GLY A 58 0.96 9.12 -43.30
CA GLY A 58 1.66 7.99 -43.88
C GLY A 58 1.10 6.64 -43.41
N LYS A 59 1.97 5.64 -43.22
CA LYS A 59 1.62 4.30 -42.72
C LYS A 59 1.63 4.20 -41.18
N THR A 60 1.50 5.33 -40.49
CA THR A 60 1.36 5.33 -39.02
C THR A 60 0.08 4.60 -38.66
N ASP A 61 0.09 3.84 -37.56
CA ASP A 61 -1.00 3.00 -37.09
C ASP A 61 -2.15 3.86 -36.48
N PHE A 62 -2.70 4.77 -37.28
CA PHE A 62 -3.68 5.78 -36.93
C PHE A 62 -4.92 5.70 -37.84
N ARG A 63 -6.07 6.18 -37.37
CA ARG A 63 -7.31 6.14 -38.16
C ARG A 63 -7.19 6.96 -39.44
N LYS A 64 -8.01 6.61 -40.43
CA LYS A 64 -8.12 7.41 -41.65
C LYS A 64 -8.67 8.81 -41.33
N LEU A 65 -7.96 9.83 -41.80
CA LEU A 65 -8.36 11.22 -41.71
C LEU A 65 -9.35 11.59 -42.82
N HIS A 66 -10.12 12.66 -42.60
CA HIS A 66 -10.95 13.25 -43.63
C HIS A 66 -10.12 13.72 -44.84
N ASN A 67 -10.68 13.61 -46.05
CA ASN A 67 -9.95 13.93 -47.29
C ASN A 67 -9.52 15.40 -47.37
N THR A 68 -10.26 16.32 -46.76
CA THR A 68 -9.88 17.75 -46.70
C THR A 68 -8.85 18.08 -45.62
N GLY A 69 -8.44 17.08 -44.84
CA GLY A 69 -7.55 17.19 -43.68
C GLY A 69 -8.24 17.62 -42.39
N GLU A 70 -7.64 17.27 -41.27
CA GLU A 70 -8.11 17.54 -39.90
C GLU A 70 -7.07 18.34 -39.12
N ASN A 71 -7.52 19.16 -38.18
CA ASN A 71 -6.65 19.94 -37.30
C ASN A 71 -6.36 19.17 -36.02
N PHE A 72 -5.09 19.17 -35.61
CA PHE A 72 -4.64 18.63 -34.33
C PHE A 72 -3.87 19.70 -33.56
N LEU A 73 -3.98 19.67 -32.24
CA LEU A 73 -3.22 20.52 -31.35
C LEU A 73 -1.88 19.90 -31.07
N THR A 74 -0.84 20.72 -31.04
CA THR A 74 0.41 20.38 -30.36
C THR A 74 0.24 20.63 -28.86
N GLU A 75 1.22 20.24 -28.05
CA GLU A 75 1.26 20.59 -26.62
C GLU A 75 1.11 22.12 -26.39
N SER A 76 1.78 22.93 -27.22
CA SER A 76 1.65 24.39 -27.16
C SER A 76 0.23 24.88 -27.48
N GLY A 77 -0.47 24.19 -28.38
CA GLY A 77 -1.88 24.45 -28.67
C GLY A 77 -2.80 24.10 -27.52
N VAL A 78 -2.53 22.99 -26.83
CA VAL A 78 -3.26 22.58 -25.62
C VAL A 78 -3.13 23.64 -24.53
N TYR A 79 -1.91 24.09 -24.20
CA TYR A 79 -1.73 25.14 -23.19
C TYR A 79 -2.45 26.44 -23.54
N LYS A 80 -2.51 26.81 -24.82
CA LYS A 80 -3.27 28.00 -25.26
C LYS A 80 -4.77 27.85 -25.05
N LEU A 81 -5.31 26.63 -25.10
CA LEU A 81 -6.71 26.38 -24.70
C LEU A 81 -6.87 26.38 -23.18
N VAL A 82 -5.93 25.81 -22.44
CA VAL A 82 -5.95 25.81 -20.96
C VAL A 82 -6.04 27.24 -20.43
N PHE A 83 -5.24 28.17 -20.95
CA PHE A 83 -5.28 29.59 -20.57
C PHE A 83 -6.59 30.33 -20.91
N LYS A 84 -7.50 29.71 -21.65
CA LYS A 84 -8.83 30.27 -21.98
C LYS A 84 -9.98 29.60 -21.22
N SER A 85 -9.69 28.49 -20.55
CA SER A 85 -10.68 27.71 -19.80
C SER A 85 -10.95 28.37 -18.45
N HIS A 86 -12.19 28.26 -17.98
CA HIS A 86 -12.62 28.71 -16.64
C HIS A 86 -12.88 27.50 -15.72
N LYS A 87 -12.37 26.31 -16.06
CA LYS A 87 -12.48 25.15 -15.18
C LYS A 87 -11.51 25.32 -14.01
N PRO A 88 -11.89 24.92 -12.79
CA PRO A 88 -11.04 25.08 -11.61
C PRO A 88 -9.62 24.54 -11.77
N ASN A 89 -9.46 23.38 -12.42
CA ASN A 89 -8.14 22.79 -12.65
C ASN A 89 -7.30 23.58 -13.67
N ALA A 90 -7.93 24.17 -14.68
CA ALA A 90 -7.26 24.99 -15.68
C ALA A 90 -6.87 26.37 -15.12
N GLU A 91 -7.74 26.97 -14.29
CA GLU A 91 -7.44 28.20 -13.55
C GLU A 91 -6.29 27.97 -12.57
N ALA A 92 -6.33 26.91 -11.75
CA ALA A 92 -5.25 26.58 -10.82
C ALA A 92 -3.89 26.42 -11.52
N PHE A 93 -3.85 25.78 -12.69
CA PHE A 93 -2.63 25.66 -13.49
C PHE A 93 -2.18 27.02 -14.06
N THR A 94 -3.12 27.84 -14.54
CA THR A 94 -2.85 29.16 -15.09
C THR A 94 -2.30 30.11 -14.02
N ASP A 95 -2.92 30.12 -12.84
CA ASP A 95 -2.50 30.89 -11.67
C ASP A 95 -1.13 30.43 -11.20
N TRP A 96 -0.89 29.12 -11.08
CA TRP A 96 0.43 28.60 -10.73
C TRP A 96 1.52 29.05 -11.73
N ILE A 97 1.23 29.04 -13.03
CA ILE A 97 2.16 29.56 -14.03
C ILE A 97 2.39 31.07 -13.86
N ALA A 98 1.32 31.85 -13.67
CA ALA A 98 1.36 33.31 -13.63
C ALA A 98 1.99 33.87 -12.34
N ASP A 99 1.71 33.25 -11.20
CA ASP A 99 2.09 33.73 -9.88
C ASP A 99 3.43 33.16 -9.41
N GLU A 100 3.75 31.91 -9.82
CA GLU A 100 4.95 31.20 -9.35
C GLU A 100 5.98 31.02 -10.47
N VAL A 101 5.61 30.33 -11.55
CA VAL A 101 6.58 29.87 -12.57
C VAL A 101 7.19 31.05 -13.34
N LEU A 102 6.36 31.88 -13.97
CA LEU A 102 6.84 33.00 -14.80
C LEU A 102 7.57 34.06 -13.96
N PRO A 103 7.12 34.47 -12.77
CA PRO A 103 7.86 35.40 -11.92
C PRO A 103 9.20 34.85 -11.47
N THR A 104 9.28 33.54 -11.17
CA THR A 104 10.53 32.89 -10.81
C THR A 104 11.48 32.85 -12.00
N LEU A 105 11.04 32.33 -13.16
CA LEU A 105 11.84 32.34 -14.39
C LEU A 105 12.38 33.73 -14.74
N ARG A 106 11.55 34.78 -14.59
CA ARG A 106 11.98 36.17 -14.83
C ARG A 106 13.07 36.63 -13.85
N LYS A 107 13.02 36.21 -12.59
CA LYS A 107 13.94 36.64 -11.53
C LYS A 107 15.26 35.85 -11.54
N THR A 108 15.19 34.54 -11.73
CA THR A 108 16.33 33.62 -11.54
C THR A 108 16.87 33.05 -12.85
N GLY A 109 16.12 33.14 -13.94
CA GLY A 109 16.47 32.51 -15.22
C GLY A 109 16.20 31.00 -15.26
N SER A 110 15.71 30.41 -14.17
CA SER A 110 15.39 28.98 -14.07
C SER A 110 14.22 28.74 -13.12
N TYR A 111 13.45 27.69 -13.38
CA TYR A 111 12.42 27.22 -12.46
C TYR A 111 12.67 25.73 -12.20
N GLU A 112 12.91 25.38 -10.94
CA GLU A 112 13.06 23.99 -10.53
C GLU A 112 11.74 23.53 -9.93
N MET A 113 11.16 22.48 -10.51
CA MET A 113 10.00 21.83 -9.92
C MET A 113 10.37 21.36 -8.50
N PRO A 114 9.55 21.67 -7.48
CA PRO A 114 9.71 21.08 -6.16
C PRO A 114 9.79 19.58 -6.32
N LYS A 115 10.89 18.98 -5.87
CA LYS A 115 11.00 17.52 -5.85
C LYS A 115 9.86 17.04 -4.97
N GLN A 116 8.86 16.38 -5.56
CA GLN A 116 7.97 15.55 -4.78
C GLN A 116 8.88 14.65 -3.97
N ASP A 117 8.81 14.75 -2.64
CA ASP A 117 9.42 13.78 -1.74
C ASP A 117 8.76 12.44 -2.01
N LYS A 118 9.20 11.77 -3.08
CA LYS A 118 9.02 10.34 -3.21
C LYS A 118 9.63 9.79 -1.92
N PRO A 119 8.91 8.99 -1.12
CA PRO A 119 9.46 8.42 0.08
C PRO A 119 10.82 7.82 -0.30
N LYS A 120 11.89 8.25 0.38
CA LYS A 120 13.26 7.88 0.06
C LYS A 120 13.30 6.36 -0.06
N LYS A 121 13.33 5.84 -1.28
CA LYS A 121 13.56 4.42 -1.50
C LYS A 121 14.95 4.14 -0.96
N GLU A 122 15.03 3.26 0.03
CA GLU A 122 16.32 2.80 0.52
C GLU A 122 17.07 2.13 -0.64
N LYS A 123 18.40 2.17 -0.63
CA LYS A 123 19.17 1.54 -1.70
C LYS A 123 18.93 0.03 -1.66
N LEU A 124 18.43 -0.55 -2.75
CA LEU A 124 18.14 -1.99 -2.87
C LEU A 124 19.27 -2.93 -2.35
N PRO A 125 20.57 -2.65 -2.58
CA PRO A 125 21.64 -3.48 -2.00
C PRO A 125 21.63 -3.50 -0.47
N SER A 126 21.34 -2.36 0.17
CA SER A 126 21.23 -2.25 1.63
C SER A 126 20.03 -3.04 2.14
N VAL A 127 18.89 -2.93 1.46
CA VAL A 127 17.67 -3.70 1.78
C VAL A 127 17.92 -5.20 1.66
N ASN A 128 18.59 -5.64 0.59
CA ASN A 128 18.95 -7.05 0.40
C ASN A 128 19.84 -7.59 1.54
N MET A 129 20.80 -6.80 2.00
CA MET A 129 21.65 -7.17 3.13
C MET A 129 20.86 -7.24 4.45
N MET A 130 19.97 -6.28 4.68
CA MET A 130 19.07 -6.28 5.85
C MET A 130 18.18 -7.53 5.85
N VAL A 131 17.51 -7.81 4.74
CA VAL A 131 16.66 -8.99 4.56
C VAL A 131 17.44 -10.26 4.79
N LYS A 132 18.67 -10.37 4.25
CA LYS A 132 19.52 -11.54 4.47
C LYS A 132 19.84 -11.76 5.94
N ASN A 133 20.31 -10.71 6.63
CA ASN A 133 20.69 -10.80 8.04
C ASN A 133 19.49 -11.14 8.94
N ILE A 134 18.33 -10.52 8.69
CA ILE A 134 17.10 -10.77 9.46
C ILE A 134 16.59 -12.19 9.18
N LYS A 135 16.58 -12.62 7.92
CA LYS A 135 16.17 -13.98 7.54
C LYS A 135 17.04 -15.04 8.25
N GLU A 136 18.36 -14.86 8.25
CA GLU A 136 19.30 -15.76 8.94
C GLU A 136 19.04 -15.77 10.46
N ALA A 137 18.93 -14.59 11.09
CA ALA A 137 18.67 -14.49 12.53
C ALA A 137 17.32 -15.13 12.94
N LEU A 138 16.25 -14.93 12.16
CA LEU A 138 14.94 -15.54 12.42
C LEU A 138 14.96 -17.05 12.22
N HIS A 139 15.70 -17.53 11.21
CA HIS A 139 15.89 -18.95 10.98
C HIS A 139 16.63 -19.62 12.15
N ASP A 140 17.73 -19.00 12.61
CA ASP A 140 18.51 -19.50 13.76
C ASP A 140 17.71 -19.46 15.07
N ALA A 141 16.77 -18.52 15.19
CA ALA A 141 15.81 -18.45 16.29
C ALA A 141 14.69 -19.50 16.21
N GLY A 142 14.64 -20.29 15.13
CA GLY A 142 13.63 -21.33 14.91
C GLY A 142 12.25 -20.79 14.55
N VAL A 143 12.18 -19.61 13.93
CA VAL A 143 10.91 -19.05 13.44
C VAL A 143 10.44 -19.84 12.23
N ASP A 144 9.15 -20.18 12.19
CA ASP A 144 8.55 -20.91 11.07
C ASP A 144 8.70 -20.11 9.75
N SER A 145 9.09 -20.83 8.70
CA SER A 145 9.41 -20.30 7.37
C SER A 145 8.32 -19.39 6.79
N LYS A 146 7.04 -19.63 7.12
CA LYS A 146 5.95 -18.78 6.63
C LYS A 146 5.98 -17.36 7.21
N TYR A 147 6.41 -17.20 8.47
CA TYR A 147 6.54 -15.88 9.08
C TYR A 147 7.80 -15.17 8.62
N ILE A 148 8.88 -15.92 8.38
CA ILE A 148 10.08 -15.39 7.74
C ILE A 148 9.71 -14.83 6.35
N ALA A 149 8.93 -15.56 5.55
CA ALA A 149 8.49 -15.10 4.24
C ALA A 149 7.62 -13.83 4.31
N ALA A 150 6.69 -13.77 5.26
CA ALA A 150 5.86 -12.58 5.48
C ALA A 150 6.71 -11.35 5.87
N GLU A 151 7.69 -11.54 6.76
CA GLU A 151 8.58 -10.46 7.19
C GLU A 151 9.47 -9.95 6.06
N VAL A 152 9.98 -10.85 5.21
CA VAL A 152 10.74 -10.48 4.01
C VAL A 152 9.89 -9.60 3.07
N VAL A 153 8.65 -9.99 2.80
CA VAL A 153 7.71 -9.21 1.96
C VAL A 153 7.44 -7.84 2.57
N ARG A 154 7.27 -7.78 3.90
CA ARG A 154 7.06 -6.54 4.65
C ARG A 154 8.26 -5.60 4.52
N ILE A 155 9.48 -6.07 4.78
CA ILE A 155 10.71 -5.28 4.69
C ILE A 155 10.88 -4.66 3.29
N TYR A 156 10.71 -5.46 2.23
CA TYR A 156 10.81 -4.93 0.87
C TYR A 156 9.73 -3.87 0.57
N SER A 157 8.49 -4.11 1.01
CA SER A 157 7.38 -3.18 0.80
C SER A 157 7.60 -1.85 1.54
N ASP A 158 7.99 -1.92 2.81
CA ASP A 158 8.28 -0.77 3.66
C ASP A 158 9.47 0.05 3.12
N SER A 159 10.48 -0.61 2.52
CA SER A 159 11.62 0.06 1.86
C SER A 159 11.32 0.58 0.44
N GLY A 160 10.07 0.50 -0.04
CA GLY A 160 9.63 1.07 -1.32
C GLY A 160 9.75 0.13 -2.54
N TYR A 161 9.82 -1.17 -2.29
CA TYR A 161 9.88 -2.27 -3.27
C TYR A 161 8.73 -3.26 -3.03
N PRO A 162 7.47 -2.91 -3.39
CA PRO A 162 6.33 -3.78 -3.15
C PRO A 162 6.50 -5.12 -3.86
N VAL A 163 6.35 -6.22 -3.11
CA VAL A 163 6.46 -7.59 -3.63
C VAL A 163 5.05 -8.11 -3.92
N ASN A 164 4.69 -8.18 -5.20
CA ASN A 164 3.42 -8.73 -5.66
C ASN A 164 3.51 -10.25 -5.80
N THR A 165 3.62 -10.96 -4.69
CA THR A 165 3.45 -12.41 -4.64
C THR A 165 2.10 -12.73 -4.00
N PRO A 166 1.38 -13.77 -4.46
CA PRO A 166 0.29 -14.34 -3.71
C PRO A 166 0.88 -15.05 -2.48
N VAL A 167 1.19 -14.26 -1.46
CA VAL A 167 1.44 -14.80 -0.12
C VAL A 167 0.14 -15.53 0.24
N ILE A 168 0.22 -16.80 0.63
CA ILE A 168 -0.92 -17.51 1.24
C ILE A 168 -1.26 -16.70 2.49
N SER A 169 -2.21 -15.77 2.35
CA SER A 169 -2.42 -14.65 3.25
C SER A 169 -3.20 -15.01 4.50
N ASP A 170 -3.62 -16.27 4.61
CA ASP A 170 -4.20 -16.79 5.84
C ASP A 170 -3.06 -17.15 6.80
N VAL A 171 -2.33 -16.12 7.25
CA VAL A 171 -1.54 -16.23 8.47
C VAL A 171 -2.56 -16.37 9.59
N PRO A 172 -2.77 -17.58 10.16
CA PRO A 172 -3.82 -17.77 11.14
C PRO A 172 -3.52 -16.91 12.36
N LYS A 173 -4.56 -16.29 12.95
CA LYS A 173 -4.44 -15.53 14.20
C LYS A 173 -3.75 -16.42 15.23
N LEU A 174 -2.58 -15.99 15.67
CA LEU A 174 -1.84 -16.64 16.75
C LEU A 174 -2.24 -16.04 18.08
N TRP A 175 -2.15 -16.87 19.11
CA TRP A 175 -2.58 -16.54 20.46
C TRP A 175 -1.41 -16.69 21.43
N ASP A 176 -1.16 -15.69 22.26
CA ASP A 176 -0.26 -15.82 23.40
C ASP A 176 -1.09 -16.05 24.67
N CYS A 177 -0.45 -16.45 25.77
CA CYS A 177 -1.16 -16.69 27.03
C CYS A 177 -2.00 -15.49 27.50
N THR A 178 -1.58 -14.26 27.18
CA THR A 178 -2.29 -13.05 27.56
C THR A 178 -3.54 -12.84 26.72
N SER A 179 -3.47 -13.09 25.40
CA SER A 179 -4.61 -12.96 24.50
C SER A 179 -5.62 -14.08 24.71
N ILE A 180 -5.18 -15.32 24.98
CA ILE A 180 -6.06 -16.41 25.42
C ILE A 180 -6.78 -16.03 26.72
N ALA A 181 -6.05 -15.50 27.71
CA ALA A 181 -6.64 -15.10 28.99
C ALA A 181 -7.71 -14.01 28.81
N LYS A 182 -7.47 -13.05 27.92
CA LYS A 182 -8.47 -12.02 27.57
C LYS A 182 -9.71 -12.63 26.93
N GLU A 183 -9.50 -13.46 25.92
CA GLU A 183 -10.59 -14.05 25.12
C GLU A 183 -11.50 -14.94 25.96
N LEU A 184 -10.92 -15.71 26.88
CA LEU A 184 -11.66 -16.63 27.74
C LEU A 184 -12.08 -16.01 29.07
N GLY A 185 -11.85 -14.70 29.27
CA GLY A 185 -12.21 -14.00 30.50
C GLY A 185 -11.46 -14.49 31.75
N ILE A 186 -10.26 -15.06 31.60
CA ILE A 186 -9.44 -15.58 32.71
C ILE A 186 -8.67 -14.40 33.33
N LEU A 187 -9.15 -13.88 34.46
CA LEU A 187 -8.61 -12.69 35.11
C LEU A 187 -7.96 -13.02 36.47
N SER A 188 -7.02 -12.18 36.88
CA SER A 188 -6.48 -12.16 38.25
C SER A 188 -7.42 -11.42 39.19
N GLU A 189 -7.19 -11.53 40.51
CA GLU A 189 -7.92 -10.73 41.53
C GLU A 189 -7.84 -9.21 41.25
N SER A 190 -6.82 -8.75 40.51
CA SER A 190 -6.67 -7.35 40.09
C SER A 190 -7.44 -6.96 38.82
N GLY A 191 -8.23 -7.88 38.24
CA GLY A 191 -8.97 -7.68 36.99
C GLY A 191 -8.12 -7.71 35.71
N ARG A 192 -6.82 -8.00 35.81
CA ARG A 192 -5.93 -8.13 34.64
C ARG A 192 -5.94 -9.56 34.08
N PRO A 193 -5.78 -9.74 32.75
CA PRO A 193 -5.66 -11.07 32.14
C PRO A 193 -4.55 -11.90 32.78
N HIS A 194 -4.87 -13.13 33.16
CA HIS A 194 -3.99 -13.98 33.93
C HIS A 194 -3.21 -14.97 33.05
N ASP A 195 -2.19 -14.47 32.36
CA ASP A 195 -1.28 -15.23 31.48
C ASP A 195 -0.68 -16.50 32.15
N LYS A 196 -0.24 -16.40 33.41
CA LYS A 196 0.31 -17.53 34.17
C LYS A 196 -0.71 -18.64 34.42
N ALA A 197 -1.98 -18.28 34.60
CA ALA A 197 -3.05 -19.27 34.78
C ALA A 197 -3.28 -20.04 33.48
N VAL A 198 -3.31 -19.35 32.33
CA VAL A 198 -3.38 -19.99 31.01
C VAL A 198 -2.16 -20.88 30.76
N SER A 199 -0.96 -20.41 31.08
CA SER A 199 0.26 -21.23 30.96
C SER A 199 0.17 -22.52 31.79
N ALA A 200 -0.46 -22.48 32.97
CA ALA A 200 -0.66 -23.64 33.83
C ALA A 200 -1.68 -24.63 33.27
N ILE A 201 -2.67 -24.14 32.53
CA ILE A 201 -3.63 -24.99 31.83
C ILE A 201 -2.93 -25.67 30.65
N ILE A 202 -2.20 -24.90 29.86
CA ILE A 202 -1.46 -25.40 28.69
C ILE A 202 -0.48 -26.51 29.06
N GLN A 203 0.18 -26.44 30.23
CA GLN A 203 1.05 -27.52 30.74
C GLN A 203 0.35 -28.87 30.95
N LYS A 204 -0.97 -28.87 31.11
CA LYS A 204 -1.79 -30.07 31.34
C LYS A 204 -2.46 -30.59 30.06
N LEU A 205 -2.35 -29.85 28.96
CA LEU A 205 -2.95 -30.21 27.68
C LEU A 205 -1.97 -31.06 26.86
N ASP A 206 -2.51 -32.02 26.13
CA ASP A 206 -1.77 -32.71 25.08
C ASP A 206 -1.80 -31.86 23.80
N LEU A 207 -0.65 -31.27 23.46
CA LEU A 207 -0.49 -30.37 22.32
C LEU A 207 0.40 -31.01 21.26
N PHE A 208 -0.04 -30.94 20.01
CA PHE A 208 0.81 -31.30 18.88
C PHE A 208 1.88 -30.24 18.66
N THR A 209 3.05 -30.66 18.18
CA THR A 209 4.19 -29.76 17.95
C THR A 209 3.88 -28.66 16.94
N ASP A 210 2.96 -28.89 16.01
CA ASP A 210 2.53 -27.90 15.01
C ASP A 210 1.55 -26.86 15.56
N GLU A 211 0.97 -27.08 16.75
CA GLU A 211 0.10 -26.12 17.43
C GLU A 211 0.89 -25.03 18.16
N ILE A 212 2.19 -25.26 18.37
CA ILE A 212 3.12 -24.38 19.06
C ILE A 212 3.95 -23.64 18.01
N VAL A 213 3.81 -22.33 17.97
CA VAL A 213 4.41 -21.48 16.96
C VAL A 213 5.36 -20.48 17.61
N ARG A 214 6.63 -20.50 17.20
CA ARG A 214 7.62 -19.50 17.62
C ARG A 214 7.60 -18.31 16.69
N THR A 215 7.42 -17.12 17.26
CA THR A 215 7.40 -15.85 16.52
C THR A 215 8.33 -14.83 17.16
N ALA A 216 8.92 -13.97 16.33
CA ALA A 216 9.64 -12.80 16.81
C ALA A 216 8.66 -11.71 17.23
N TYR A 217 9.00 -10.94 18.26
CA TYR A 217 8.23 -9.77 18.67
C TYR A 217 9.15 -8.58 18.92
N SER A 218 8.59 -7.38 18.70
CA SER A 218 9.17 -6.11 19.11
C SER A 218 8.09 -5.32 19.83
N ARG A 219 8.30 -5.00 21.12
CA ARG A 219 7.32 -4.24 21.91
C ARG A 219 8.04 -3.31 22.89
N ASN A 220 7.70 -2.03 22.84
CA ASN A 220 8.27 -0.99 23.71
C ASN A 220 9.81 -0.95 23.70
N GLY A 221 10.44 -1.22 22.55
CA GLY A 221 11.90 -1.26 22.44
C GLY A 221 12.56 -2.54 22.99
N HIS A 222 11.76 -3.53 23.39
CA HIS A 222 12.25 -4.87 23.71
C HIS A 222 11.95 -5.81 22.55
N ASP A 223 13.02 -6.40 22.02
CA ASP A 223 12.95 -7.40 20.95
C ASP A 223 13.25 -8.78 21.52
N GLY A 224 12.54 -9.79 21.04
CA GLY A 224 12.76 -11.16 21.47
C GLY A 224 11.97 -12.18 20.68
N VAL A 225 12.03 -13.43 21.14
CA VAL A 225 11.23 -14.54 20.61
C VAL A 225 10.20 -14.92 21.65
N THR A 226 8.97 -15.15 21.20
CA THR A 226 7.88 -15.64 22.05
C THR A 226 7.26 -16.89 21.45
N VAL A 227 6.64 -17.69 22.31
CA VAL A 227 5.82 -18.82 21.90
C VAL A 227 4.37 -18.34 21.82
N GLN A 228 3.75 -18.60 20.69
CA GLN A 228 2.33 -18.39 20.46
C GLN A 228 1.70 -19.72 20.02
N TYR A 229 0.39 -19.76 20.00
CA TYR A 229 -0.39 -20.96 19.79
C TYR A 229 -1.41 -20.74 18.67
N LYS A 230 -1.71 -21.80 17.93
CA LYS A 230 -2.83 -21.81 16.98
C LYS A 230 -4.17 -21.71 17.73
N GLY A 231 -5.23 -21.33 17.01
CA GLY A 231 -6.59 -21.27 17.56
C GLY A 231 -7.10 -22.60 18.14
N SER A 232 -6.56 -23.75 17.71
CA SER A 232 -6.88 -25.04 18.31
C SER A 232 -6.52 -25.12 19.79
N VAL A 233 -5.43 -24.47 20.22
CA VAL A 233 -5.02 -24.44 21.63
C VAL A 233 -5.96 -23.57 22.46
N LEU A 234 -6.47 -22.47 21.89
CA LEU A 234 -7.50 -21.64 22.56
C LEU A 234 -8.73 -22.49 22.89
N GLU A 235 -9.20 -23.29 21.92
CA GLU A 235 -10.35 -24.17 22.14
C GLU A 235 -10.05 -25.28 23.15
N LYS A 236 -8.87 -25.91 23.10
CA LYS A 236 -8.46 -26.87 24.13
C LYS A 236 -8.42 -26.27 25.54
N VAL A 237 -8.00 -25.00 25.68
CA VAL A 237 -8.02 -24.31 26.97
C VAL A 237 -9.46 -24.03 27.42
N ARG A 238 -10.36 -23.68 26.49
CA ARG A 238 -11.80 -23.52 26.77
C ARG A 238 -12.43 -24.83 27.23
N GLU A 239 -12.17 -25.93 26.53
CA GLU A 239 -12.65 -27.27 26.88
C GLU A 239 -12.17 -27.68 28.28
N TRP A 240 -10.88 -27.49 28.57
CA TRP A 240 -10.32 -27.79 29.89
C TRP A 240 -11.00 -27.02 31.02
N LEU A 241 -11.35 -25.75 30.81
CA LEU A 241 -12.09 -24.96 31.80
C LEU A 241 -13.48 -25.54 32.08
N ILE A 242 -14.19 -25.96 31.04
CA ILE A 242 -15.52 -26.58 31.14
C ILE A 242 -15.42 -27.91 31.90
N GLU A 243 -14.47 -28.75 31.53
CA GLU A 243 -14.26 -30.07 32.16
C GLU A 243 -13.87 -29.98 33.64
N ASN A 244 -13.21 -28.90 34.04
CA ASN A 244 -12.75 -28.67 35.41
C ASN A 244 -13.66 -27.74 36.21
N ASP A 245 -14.86 -27.44 35.71
CA ASP A 245 -15.89 -26.60 36.36
C ASP A 245 -15.36 -25.22 36.76
N TYR A 246 -14.62 -24.57 35.87
CA TYR A 246 -14.08 -23.21 36.03
C TYR A 246 -13.37 -23.01 37.39
N PRO A 247 -12.22 -23.68 37.61
CA PRO A 247 -11.58 -23.69 38.91
C PRO A 247 -11.09 -22.29 39.31
N THR A 248 -11.32 -21.88 40.55
CA THR A 248 -10.87 -20.57 41.07
C THR A 248 -9.38 -20.54 41.43
N VAL A 249 -8.72 -21.71 41.49
CA VAL A 249 -7.28 -21.84 41.74
C VAL A 249 -6.66 -22.87 40.81
N ILE A 250 -5.69 -22.43 40.00
CA ILE A 250 -4.96 -23.26 39.06
C ILE A 250 -3.50 -23.38 39.51
N LYS A 251 -3.00 -24.60 39.67
CA LYS A 251 -1.61 -24.87 40.02
C LYS A 251 -0.72 -24.81 38.78
N LEU A 252 0.28 -23.93 38.80
CA LEU A 252 1.35 -23.79 37.80
C LEU A 252 2.61 -24.49 38.33
N GLU A 253 3.20 -25.37 37.52
CA GLU A 253 4.52 -25.93 37.82
C GLU A 253 5.61 -25.08 37.17
N LEU A 254 6.58 -24.67 37.97
CA LEU A 254 7.73 -23.90 37.51
C LEU A 254 8.89 -24.84 37.14
N SER A 255 9.79 -24.36 36.29
CA SER A 255 10.99 -25.09 35.84
C SER A 255 11.94 -25.53 36.97
N ASN A 256 11.85 -24.90 38.14
CA ASN A 256 12.63 -25.25 39.34
C ASN A 256 11.95 -26.32 40.22
N GLY A 257 10.84 -26.92 39.76
CA GLY A 257 10.08 -27.93 40.51
C GLY A 257 9.15 -27.37 41.58
N ASN A 258 9.09 -26.05 41.77
CA ASN A 258 8.14 -25.42 42.69
C ASN A 258 6.77 -25.24 42.03
N SER A 259 5.70 -25.22 42.83
CA SER A 259 4.34 -24.95 42.36
C SER A 259 3.83 -23.60 42.85
N ASN A 260 3.24 -22.83 41.94
CA ASN A 260 2.54 -21.58 42.23
C ASN A 260 1.03 -21.79 42.11
N LYS A 261 0.26 -21.16 42.99
CA LYS A 261 -1.21 -21.15 42.92
C LYS A 261 -1.66 -19.85 42.25
N CYS A 262 -2.18 -19.95 41.03
CA CYS A 262 -2.80 -18.84 40.32
C CYS A 262 -4.27 -18.77 40.75
N LYS A 263 -4.66 -17.71 41.44
CA LYS A 263 -6.07 -17.44 41.75
C LYS A 263 -6.73 -16.73 40.59
N VAL A 264 -7.86 -17.25 40.14
CA VAL A 264 -8.54 -16.81 38.92
C VAL A 264 -9.96 -16.36 39.24
N VAL A 265 -10.36 -15.27 38.59
CA VAL A 265 -11.74 -14.79 38.52
C VAL A 265 -12.14 -14.81 37.04
N TYR A 266 -13.35 -15.27 36.75
CA TYR A 266 -13.86 -15.32 35.38
C TYR A 266 -14.73 -14.09 35.10
N GLY A 267 -14.38 -13.34 34.05
CA GLY A 267 -15.20 -12.24 33.55
C GLY A 267 -16.26 -12.73 32.57
N GLU A 268 -17.32 -11.94 32.36
CA GLU A 268 -18.27 -12.19 31.27
C GLU A 268 -17.52 -12.12 29.93
N VAL A 269 -17.65 -13.20 29.15
CA VAL A 269 -17.02 -13.34 27.83
C VAL A 269 -17.76 -12.42 26.85
N ALA A 270 -17.03 -11.58 26.11
CA ALA A 270 -17.59 -10.71 25.07
C ALA A 270 -17.93 -11.47 23.79
#